data_AF-A0A9P7JJ08-F1
#
_entry.id   AF-A0A9P7JJ08-F1
#
_cell.length_a   1.000
_cell.length_b   1.000
_cell.length_c   1.000
_cell.angle_alpha   90.00
_cell.angle_beta   90.00
_cell.angle_gamma   90.00
#
_symmetry.space_group_name_H-M   'P 1'
#
loop_
_entity.id
_entity.type
_entity.pdbx_description
1 polymer ?
#
loop_
_entity_poly.entity_id
_entity_poly.type
_entity_poly.pdbx_seq_one_letter_code
_entity_poly.pdbx_strand_id
1 'polypeptide(L)'
;MSTLGSKTVATPSAFLISFPGVQFMSSITSATSAPASNPTQALNSGTLQDIATIHSRRLDTIVDSITGTGNLSNIPTWITDLQEDGKWLDSDMDYTTGCDGWSAGQLQLIKFPSVILIPGLVAESCLLLNDTLTYTQLGNCSNISLRAYGAFDHRYSFEAGANILDMAKTSLDQSLLVSNVSLLSDAYRRVHDTIVVQENISTMADGIQPDGSFSQYRGLLYNGNYGNDFSNDILIFETAVAGTSFAAGGKARAALETLTDGNRWMITFDVETQDFSPVGRFISSPVADGQASSGILVNFSRVEELGEQWNSDVLVNFATSFSSNTTNANAGGLLGNCMFYNNDYMVTRDKHGFFLEDGVQYVMVANISSKTDAPVFSVLDQRRFRGPNVPVNGMGTVGGTLQTPTPCGTVTSGIFSGQETMNLFAVWLHHKYLSAPISYAVYPAVDYGTFALKRASTHLTEIQNDASVNALLNEDHYTVFGVFWDAAGGSFTFTDEVYGSMKIE
;
A
#
# COMPACT_ATOMS: atom_id res chain seq x y z
N MET A 1 63.49 -12.18 -7.02
CA MET A 1 63.20 -12.85 -8.30
C MET A 1 61.73 -13.23 -8.26
N SER A 2 60.81 -12.81 -9.12
CA SER A 2 60.82 -11.96 -10.31
C SER A 2 59.36 -11.55 -10.61
N THR A 3 59.18 -10.27 -10.93
CA THR A 3 58.17 -9.65 -11.81
C THR A 3 56.66 -9.75 -11.51
N LEU A 4 56.10 -8.59 -11.15
CA LEU A 4 54.70 -8.20 -11.31
C LEU A 4 54.28 -8.26 -12.80
N GLY A 5 53.08 -8.77 -13.05
CA GLY A 5 52.36 -8.62 -14.32
C GLY A 5 51.02 -7.91 -14.08
N SER A 6 50.91 -6.68 -14.57
CA SER A 6 49.66 -5.92 -14.66
C SER A 6 48.69 -6.60 -15.63
N LYS A 7 47.43 -6.82 -15.23
CA LYS A 7 46.32 -7.13 -16.13
C LYS A 7 45.20 -6.12 -15.92
N THR A 8 45.02 -5.29 -16.94
CA THR A 8 43.90 -4.40 -17.21
C THR A 8 42.60 -5.19 -17.31
N VAL A 9 41.56 -4.76 -16.60
CA VAL A 9 40.18 -5.25 -16.76
C VAL A 9 39.52 -4.46 -17.89
N ALA A 10 39.09 -5.16 -18.94
CA ALA A 10 38.38 -4.61 -20.07
C ALA A 10 36.90 -4.39 -19.74
N THR A 11 36.37 -3.26 -20.18
CA THR A 11 34.95 -2.91 -20.24
C THR A 11 34.19 -3.82 -21.23
N PRO A 12 32.97 -4.28 -20.92
CA PRO A 12 32.20 -5.07 -21.88
C PRO A 12 31.59 -4.15 -22.95
N SER A 13 31.94 -4.43 -24.20
CA SER A 13 31.30 -3.87 -25.40
C SER A 13 29.89 -4.45 -25.57
N ALA A 14 28.89 -3.58 -25.67
CA ALA A 14 27.53 -3.96 -26.04
C ALA A 14 27.49 -4.34 -27.53
N PHE A 15 27.09 -5.58 -27.82
CA PHE A 15 26.78 -6.06 -29.16
C PHE A 15 25.41 -5.51 -29.60
N LEU A 16 25.40 -4.68 -30.63
CA LEU A 16 24.20 -4.28 -31.36
C LEU A 16 23.85 -5.37 -32.38
N ILE A 17 22.72 -6.05 -32.17
CA ILE A 17 22.09 -6.91 -33.17
C ILE A 17 21.16 -6.03 -34.02
N SER A 18 21.51 -5.89 -35.30
CA SER A 18 20.73 -5.19 -36.32
C SER A 18 19.63 -6.10 -36.87
N PHE A 19 18.39 -5.61 -36.90
CA PHE A 19 17.31 -6.16 -37.73
C PHE A 19 17.04 -5.22 -38.92
N PRO A 20 16.73 -5.73 -40.13
CA PRO A 20 16.58 -4.91 -41.32
C PRO A 20 15.15 -4.33 -41.46
N GLY A 21 15.10 -3.01 -41.64
CA GLY A 21 14.35 -2.31 -42.69
C GLY A 21 12.83 -2.49 -42.79
N VAL A 22 12.10 -1.53 -42.20
CA VAL A 22 10.85 -1.01 -42.79
C VAL A 22 10.98 0.51 -42.89
N GLN A 23 11.16 1.03 -44.10
CA GLN A 23 11.13 2.45 -44.38
C GLN A 23 9.68 2.94 -44.46
N PHE A 24 9.27 3.81 -43.53
CA PHE A 24 8.15 4.70 -43.77
C PHE A 24 8.71 6.06 -44.21
N MET A 25 8.45 6.42 -45.47
CA MET A 25 8.73 7.76 -46.00
C MET A 25 7.87 8.78 -45.27
N SER A 26 8.52 9.72 -44.59
CA SER A 26 7.88 10.89 -44.01
C SER A 26 7.86 12.00 -45.06
N SER A 27 6.69 12.29 -45.61
CA SER A 27 6.43 13.49 -46.43
C SER A 27 5.65 14.48 -45.59
N ILE A 28 6.35 15.38 -44.89
CA ILE A 28 5.76 16.54 -44.22
C ILE A 28 5.73 17.68 -45.23
N THR A 29 4.56 17.96 -45.79
CA THR A 29 4.26 19.25 -46.42
C THR A 29 3.89 20.25 -45.33
N SER A 30 4.68 21.31 -45.19
CA SER A 30 4.37 22.45 -44.32
C SER A 30 3.13 23.18 -44.82
N ALA A 31 2.01 23.01 -44.11
CA ALA A 31 0.84 23.87 -44.25
C ALA A 31 0.84 24.89 -43.09
N THR A 32 0.98 26.16 -43.43
CA THR A 32 0.77 27.29 -42.52
C THR A 32 -0.69 27.31 -42.06
N SER A 33 -0.95 26.98 -40.80
CA SER A 33 -2.28 27.09 -40.20
C SER A 33 -2.58 28.52 -39.77
N ALA A 34 -3.62 29.11 -40.36
CA ALA A 34 -4.29 30.30 -39.82
C ALA A 34 -4.82 30.02 -38.39
N PRO A 35 -4.99 31.05 -37.53
CA PRO A 35 -5.47 30.84 -36.17
C PRO A 35 -6.88 30.27 -36.21
N ALA A 36 -7.05 29.09 -35.61
CA ALA A 36 -8.36 28.48 -35.42
C ALA A 36 -9.19 29.39 -34.50
N SER A 37 -10.29 29.92 -35.02
CA SER A 37 -11.34 30.49 -34.20
C SER A 37 -11.94 29.37 -33.34
N ASN A 38 -11.70 29.42 -32.03
CA ASN A 38 -12.34 28.52 -31.07
C ASN A 38 -13.87 28.66 -31.20
N PRO A 39 -14.62 27.57 -31.44
CA PRO A 39 -16.05 27.61 -31.26
C PRO A 39 -16.31 27.67 -29.75
N THR A 40 -16.70 28.83 -29.24
CA THR A 40 -17.35 28.97 -27.94
C THR A 40 -18.73 28.32 -28.03
N GLN A 41 -18.78 26.99 -27.94
CA GLN A 41 -20.01 26.33 -27.50
C GLN A 41 -20.23 26.78 -26.05
N ALA A 42 -21.26 27.59 -25.83
CA ALA A 42 -21.77 27.81 -24.49
C ALA A 42 -22.05 26.44 -23.87
N LEU A 43 -21.41 26.15 -22.74
CA LEU A 43 -21.64 24.92 -21.98
C LEU A 43 -23.13 24.80 -21.70
N ASN A 44 -23.69 23.59 -21.85
CA ASN A 44 -25.10 23.39 -21.55
C ASN A 44 -25.36 23.68 -20.06
N SER A 45 -26.56 24.13 -19.73
CA SER A 45 -26.93 24.54 -18.36
C SER A 45 -26.81 23.40 -17.34
N GLY A 46 -26.96 22.13 -17.78
CA GLY A 46 -26.82 20.96 -16.94
C GLY A 46 -25.38 20.76 -16.46
N THR A 47 -24.40 20.88 -17.36
CA THR A 47 -22.97 20.77 -17.00
C THR A 47 -22.55 21.87 -16.02
N LEU A 48 -23.05 23.10 -16.20
CA LEU A 48 -22.78 24.19 -15.24
C LEU A 48 -23.39 23.91 -13.86
N GLN A 49 -24.58 23.31 -13.81
CA GLN A 49 -25.21 22.91 -12.56
C GLN A 49 -24.41 21.79 -11.87
N ASP A 50 -23.97 20.78 -12.63
CA ASP A 50 -23.11 19.71 -12.13
C ASP A 50 -21.82 20.28 -11.52
N ILE A 51 -21.15 21.21 -12.20
CA ILE A 51 -19.92 21.86 -11.70
C ILE A 51 -20.18 22.62 -10.40
N ALA A 52 -21.31 23.34 -10.30
CA ALA A 52 -21.66 24.04 -9.07
C ALA A 52 -21.89 23.06 -7.90
N THR A 53 -22.53 21.91 -8.17
CA THR A 53 -22.70 20.84 -7.18
C THR A 53 -21.35 20.26 -6.74
N ILE A 54 -20.45 19.96 -7.69
CA ILE A 54 -19.10 19.44 -7.41
C ILE A 54 -18.31 20.46 -6.59
N HIS A 55 -18.34 21.74 -6.98
CA HIS A 55 -17.67 22.82 -6.27
C HIS A 55 -18.11 22.89 -4.81
N SER A 56 -19.41 22.91 -4.55
CA SER A 56 -19.95 22.96 -3.18
C SER A 56 -19.48 21.78 -2.34
N ARG A 57 -19.63 20.55 -2.84
CA ARG A 57 -19.25 19.33 -2.10
C ARG A 57 -17.74 19.21 -1.89
N ARG A 58 -16.94 19.71 -2.84
CA ARG A 58 -15.48 19.72 -2.73
C ARG A 58 -15.02 20.64 -1.60
N LEU A 59 -15.62 21.82 -1.45
CA LEU A 59 -15.32 22.73 -0.33
C LEU A 59 -15.60 22.05 1.01
N ASP A 60 -16.76 21.41 1.16
CA ASP A 60 -17.13 20.68 2.38
C ASP A 60 -16.10 19.59 2.69
N THR A 61 -15.69 18.82 1.67
CA THR A 61 -14.70 17.75 1.82
C THR A 61 -13.32 18.26 2.25
N ILE A 62 -12.88 19.41 1.73
CA ILE A 62 -11.60 20.03 2.13
C ILE A 62 -11.69 20.46 3.61
N VAL A 63 -12.80 21.10 4.01
CA VAL A 63 -13.00 21.55 5.40
C VAL A 63 -13.08 20.35 6.36
N ASP A 64 -13.80 19.30 6.00
CA ASP A 64 -13.89 18.06 6.79
C ASP A 64 -12.52 17.42 6.98
N SER A 65 -11.70 17.35 5.91
CA SER A 65 -10.34 16.81 5.99
C SER A 65 -9.45 17.62 6.94
N ILE A 66 -9.55 18.95 6.93
CA ILE A 66 -8.75 19.80 7.82
C ILE A 66 -9.21 19.64 9.27
N THR A 67 -10.52 19.66 9.51
CA THR A 67 -11.10 19.58 10.85
C THR A 67 -10.91 18.20 11.51
N GLY A 68 -10.90 17.12 10.72
CA GLY A 68 -10.72 15.74 11.19
C GLY A 68 -9.30 15.39 11.66
N THR A 69 -8.28 16.18 11.30
CA THR A 69 -6.87 15.88 11.67
C THR A 69 -6.49 16.24 13.10
N GLY A 70 -7.41 16.83 13.89
CA GLY A 70 -7.10 17.33 15.23
C GLY A 70 -6.17 18.55 15.26
N ASN A 71 -5.70 19.03 14.10
CA ASN A 71 -4.80 20.18 13.97
C ASN A 71 -5.47 21.53 14.25
N LEU A 72 -6.78 21.58 14.43
CA LEU A 72 -7.50 22.83 14.74
C LEU A 72 -6.97 23.51 16.01
N SER A 73 -6.46 22.74 16.97
CA SER A 73 -5.86 23.28 18.19
C SER A 73 -4.56 24.05 17.94
N ASN A 74 -3.90 23.83 16.81
CA ASN A 74 -2.63 24.48 16.46
C ASN A 74 -2.84 25.81 15.73
N ILE A 75 -4.02 26.07 15.17
CA ILE A 75 -4.32 27.31 14.43
C ILE A 75 -4.04 28.57 15.27
N PRO A 76 -4.49 28.67 16.56
CA PRO A 76 -4.15 29.83 17.38
C PRO A 76 -2.65 30.05 17.55
N THR A 77 -1.88 28.97 17.68
CA THR A 77 -0.41 29.03 17.76
C THR A 77 0.17 29.53 16.45
N TRP A 78 -0.22 28.95 15.31
CA TRP A 78 0.26 29.39 13.99
C TRP A 78 -0.07 30.85 13.69
N ILE A 79 -1.23 31.35 14.13
CA ILE A 79 -1.62 32.76 14.00
C ILE A 79 -0.76 33.64 14.91
N THR A 80 -0.47 33.19 16.14
CA THR A 80 0.34 33.95 17.11
C THR A 80 1.79 34.07 16.65
N ASP A 81 2.34 33.02 16.04
CA ASP A 81 3.72 32.97 15.58
C ASP A 81 3.90 33.53 14.15
N LEU A 82 2.82 34.00 13.51
CA LEU A 82 2.86 34.64 12.20
C LEU A 82 3.37 36.07 12.33
N GLN A 83 4.43 36.40 11.61
CA GLN A 83 5.01 37.74 11.58
C GLN A 83 4.15 38.72 10.77
N GLU A 84 4.37 40.02 10.96
CA GLU A 84 3.62 41.08 10.25
C GLU A 84 3.77 41.02 8.72
N ASP A 85 4.86 40.43 8.21
CA ASP A 85 5.09 40.24 6.78
C ASP A 85 4.42 38.96 6.21
N GLY A 86 3.69 38.22 7.03
CA GLY A 86 2.98 37.00 6.66
C GLY A 86 3.85 35.74 6.63
N LYS A 87 5.05 35.76 7.24
CA LYS A 87 5.93 34.59 7.37
C LYS A 87 5.96 34.05 8.80
N TRP A 88 6.21 32.76 8.95
CA TRP A 88 6.68 32.18 10.22
C TRP A 88 8.16 32.47 10.45
N LEU A 89 8.66 32.24 11.67
CA LEU A 89 10.05 32.50 12.04
C LEU A 89 11.04 31.74 11.13
N ASP A 90 12.15 32.39 10.76
CA ASP A 90 13.23 31.77 9.96
C ASP A 90 13.89 30.58 10.70
N SER A 91 13.76 30.51 12.03
CA SER A 91 14.19 29.35 12.83
C SER A 91 13.32 28.11 12.60
N ASP A 92 12.08 28.32 12.18
CA ASP A 92 11.08 27.27 12.02
C ASP A 92 10.91 26.90 10.53
N MET A 93 11.16 27.87 9.63
CA MET A 93 11.00 27.74 8.18
C MET A 93 12.17 28.36 7.44
N ASP A 94 12.88 27.58 6.62
CA ASP A 94 13.94 28.09 5.75
C ASP A 94 13.37 28.51 4.38
N TYR A 95 12.99 29.79 4.27
CA TYR A 95 12.51 30.39 3.02
C TYR A 95 13.61 30.65 1.99
N THR A 96 14.89 30.49 2.34
CA THR A 96 16.01 30.61 1.41
C THR A 96 16.23 29.31 0.63
N THR A 97 15.77 28.19 1.19
CA THR A 97 15.68 26.90 0.50
C THR A 97 14.39 26.78 -0.30
N GLY A 98 14.29 27.57 -1.38
CA GLY A 98 13.18 27.55 -2.34
C GLY A 98 13.63 27.14 -3.74
N CYS A 99 12.69 26.69 -4.58
CA CYS A 99 12.98 26.17 -5.91
C CYS A 99 13.46 27.27 -6.89
N ASP A 100 14.75 27.61 -6.89
CA ASP A 100 15.37 28.20 -8.09
C ASP A 100 15.30 27.17 -9.21
N GLY A 101 14.33 27.34 -10.13
CA GLY A 101 14.13 26.60 -11.38
C GLY A 101 14.93 25.31 -11.52
N TRP A 102 14.49 24.25 -10.82
CA TRP A 102 15.25 23.00 -10.76
C TRP A 102 15.32 22.34 -12.13
N SER A 103 16.52 21.87 -12.48
CA SER A 103 16.73 21.10 -13.71
C SER A 103 15.96 19.79 -13.66
N ALA A 104 15.60 19.24 -14.84
CA ALA A 104 14.85 17.98 -14.96
C ALA A 104 15.49 16.78 -14.22
N GLY A 105 16.80 16.82 -13.93
CA GLY A 105 17.50 15.82 -13.12
C GLY A 105 17.28 15.95 -11.60
N GLN A 106 17.07 17.16 -11.09
CA GLN A 106 16.82 17.42 -9.67
C GLN A 106 15.36 17.11 -9.26
N LEU A 107 14.45 17.11 -10.23
CA LEU A 107 13.09 16.62 -10.05
C LEU A 107 13.04 15.15 -9.61
N GLN A 108 14.12 14.35 -9.72
CA GLN A 108 14.09 12.95 -9.32
C GLN A 108 14.07 12.70 -7.79
N LEU A 109 14.62 13.60 -6.97
CA LEU A 109 14.73 13.43 -5.51
C LEU A 109 13.60 14.13 -4.73
N ILE A 110 12.81 14.99 -5.39
CA ILE A 110 11.88 15.94 -4.76
C ILE A 110 10.48 15.87 -5.41
N LYS A 111 10.18 14.76 -6.13
CA LYS A 111 8.96 14.56 -6.95
C LYS A 111 7.68 14.83 -6.18
N PHE A 112 7.52 14.14 -5.05
CA PHE A 112 6.29 14.18 -4.25
C PHE A 112 5.97 15.59 -3.74
N PRO A 113 6.89 16.31 -3.05
CA PRO A 113 6.59 17.66 -2.60
C PRO A 113 6.35 18.65 -3.75
N SER A 114 7.05 18.54 -4.88
CA SER A 114 6.93 19.50 -5.97
C SER A 114 5.72 19.32 -6.87
N VAL A 115 5.23 18.09 -7.03
CA VAL A 115 4.17 17.73 -7.99
C VAL A 115 2.86 17.40 -7.29
N ILE A 116 2.90 16.84 -6.08
CA ILE A 116 1.71 16.36 -5.36
C ILE A 116 1.43 17.22 -4.13
N LEU A 117 2.29 17.17 -3.11
CA LEU A 117 1.98 17.74 -1.79
C LEU A 117 1.75 19.26 -1.83
N ILE A 118 2.76 20.04 -2.26
CA ILE A 118 2.66 21.50 -2.22
C ILE A 118 1.62 22.01 -3.23
N PRO A 119 1.59 21.52 -4.50
CA PRO A 119 0.52 21.91 -5.42
C PRO A 119 -0.89 21.62 -4.91
N GLY A 120 -1.11 20.46 -4.28
CA GLY A 120 -2.40 20.10 -3.70
C GLY A 120 -2.81 21.06 -2.59
N LEU A 121 -1.92 21.30 -1.62
CA LEU A 121 -2.18 22.24 -0.52
C LEU A 121 -2.46 23.67 -1.02
N VAL A 122 -1.72 24.13 -2.04
CA VAL A 122 -1.94 25.44 -2.65
C VAL A 122 -3.29 25.48 -3.38
N ALA A 123 -3.64 24.43 -4.13
CA ALA A 123 -4.91 24.38 -4.86
C ALA A 123 -6.11 24.41 -3.90
N GLU A 124 -6.10 23.58 -2.86
CA GLU A 124 -7.15 23.55 -1.83
C GLU A 124 -7.27 24.91 -1.10
N SER A 125 -6.13 25.50 -0.69
CA SER A 125 -6.11 26.80 -0.02
C SER A 125 -6.66 27.92 -0.93
N CYS A 126 -6.25 27.96 -2.18
CA CYS A 126 -6.73 28.96 -3.13
C CYS A 126 -8.20 28.76 -3.49
N LEU A 127 -8.69 27.52 -3.56
CA LEU A 127 -10.10 27.22 -3.77
C LEU A 127 -10.96 27.68 -2.59
N LEU A 128 -10.47 27.54 -1.34
CA LEU A 128 -11.16 28.08 -0.15
C LEU A 128 -11.18 29.61 -0.13
N LEU A 129 -10.08 30.25 -0.55
CA LEU A 129 -9.97 31.71 -0.61
C LEU A 129 -10.80 32.33 -1.74
N ASN A 130 -10.93 31.61 -2.87
CA ASN A 130 -11.73 31.96 -4.05
C ASN A 130 -11.74 33.48 -4.35
N ASP A 131 -12.89 34.15 -4.14
CA ASP A 131 -13.13 35.55 -4.50
C ASP A 131 -12.31 36.57 -3.68
N THR A 132 -11.60 36.12 -2.64
CA THR A 132 -10.69 36.99 -1.86
C THR A 132 -9.33 37.19 -2.53
N LEU A 133 -9.02 36.40 -3.56
CA LEU A 133 -7.76 36.47 -4.28
C LEU A 133 -7.75 37.64 -5.28
N THR A 134 -6.68 38.41 -5.28
CA THR A 134 -6.38 39.33 -6.39
C THR A 134 -6.06 38.55 -7.67
N TYR A 135 -6.18 39.20 -8.82
CA TYR A 135 -5.83 38.60 -10.12
C TYR A 135 -4.41 37.99 -10.14
N THR A 136 -3.43 38.68 -9.55
CA THR A 136 -2.05 38.18 -9.45
C THR A 136 -1.94 36.95 -8.55
N GLN A 137 -2.63 36.95 -7.41
CA GLN A 137 -2.65 35.79 -6.50
C GLN A 137 -3.31 34.58 -7.16
N LEU A 138 -4.45 34.77 -7.83
CA LEU A 138 -5.11 33.72 -8.61
C LEU A 138 -4.20 33.15 -9.71
N GLY A 139 -3.46 34.01 -10.41
CA GLY A 139 -2.46 33.60 -11.39
C GLY A 139 -1.32 32.78 -10.77
N ASN A 140 -0.84 33.16 -9.59
CA ASN A 140 0.21 32.42 -8.87
C ASN A 140 -0.29 31.06 -8.35
N CYS A 141 -1.52 30.99 -7.82
CA CYS A 141 -2.17 29.73 -7.47
C CYS A 141 -2.20 28.80 -8.69
N SER A 142 -2.69 29.32 -9.82
CA SER A 142 -2.79 28.57 -11.07
C SER A 142 -1.43 28.07 -11.57
N ASN A 143 -0.39 28.89 -11.48
CA ASN A 143 0.97 28.49 -11.89
C ASN A 143 1.50 27.31 -11.08
N ILE A 144 1.20 27.25 -9.77
CA ILE A 144 1.64 26.16 -8.90
C ILE A 144 0.80 24.91 -9.13
N SER A 145 -0.52 25.03 -9.16
CA SER A 145 -1.42 23.88 -9.33
C SER A 145 -1.31 23.25 -10.72
N LEU A 146 -1.16 24.06 -11.78
CA LEU A 146 -0.96 23.55 -13.15
C LEU A 146 0.40 22.86 -13.35
N ARG A 147 1.38 23.06 -12.46
CA ARG A 147 2.63 22.28 -12.46
C ARG A 147 2.37 20.80 -12.17
N ALA A 148 1.42 20.49 -11.29
CA ALA A 148 1.00 19.12 -11.03
C ALA A 148 0.37 18.51 -12.29
N TYR A 149 -0.58 19.23 -12.89
CA TYR A 149 -1.27 18.76 -14.09
C TYR A 149 -0.33 18.58 -15.29
N GLY A 150 0.57 19.53 -15.54
CA GLY A 150 1.53 19.45 -16.64
C GLY A 150 2.55 18.30 -16.51
N ALA A 151 2.69 17.70 -15.31
CA ALA A 151 3.54 16.53 -15.16
C ALA A 151 3.02 15.33 -15.98
N PHE A 152 1.69 15.18 -16.15
CA PHE A 152 1.11 14.10 -16.96
C PHE A 152 1.62 14.03 -18.42
N ASP A 153 2.09 15.15 -18.97
CA ASP A 153 2.64 15.19 -20.33
C ASP A 153 4.06 14.61 -20.42
N HIS A 154 4.72 14.42 -19.29
CA HIS A 154 6.11 13.97 -19.20
C HIS A 154 6.23 12.46 -18.95
N ARG A 155 5.13 11.78 -18.59
CA ARG A 155 5.07 10.33 -18.37
C ARG A 155 6.15 9.83 -17.42
N TYR A 156 6.30 10.52 -16.29
CA TYR A 156 7.29 10.14 -15.30
C TYR A 156 7.00 8.76 -14.72
N SER A 157 8.05 8.05 -14.32
CA SER A 157 7.94 6.69 -13.76
C SER A 157 7.17 6.58 -12.44
N PHE A 158 6.78 7.71 -11.83
CA PHE A 158 5.98 7.74 -10.60
C PHE A 158 4.50 7.98 -10.88
N GLU A 159 4.11 8.31 -12.11
CA GLU A 159 2.71 8.50 -12.53
C GLU A 159 2.02 7.13 -12.64
N ALA A 160 1.70 6.54 -11.50
CA ALA A 160 1.03 5.25 -11.39
C ALA A 160 0.23 5.18 -10.07
N GLY A 161 -0.87 4.43 -10.10
CA GLY A 161 -1.72 4.18 -8.91
C GLY A 161 -2.13 5.48 -8.21
N ALA A 162 -1.92 5.56 -6.89
CA ALA A 162 -2.32 6.68 -6.04
C ALA A 162 -1.82 8.05 -6.55
N ASN A 163 -0.58 8.11 -7.04
CA ASN A 163 0.02 9.35 -7.50
C ASN A 163 -0.78 10.00 -8.65
N ILE A 164 -1.45 9.20 -9.51
CA ILE A 164 -2.29 9.76 -10.58
C ILE A 164 -3.50 10.49 -9.97
N LEU A 165 -4.12 9.90 -8.94
CA LEU A 165 -5.29 10.47 -8.29
C LEU A 165 -4.92 11.72 -7.48
N ASP A 166 -3.80 11.70 -6.75
CA ASP A 166 -3.24 12.86 -6.06
C ASP A 166 -3.02 14.06 -7.01
N MET A 167 -2.41 13.79 -8.17
CA MET A 167 -2.17 14.80 -9.20
C MET A 167 -3.49 15.28 -9.83
N ALA A 168 -4.43 14.37 -10.08
CA ALA A 168 -5.75 14.71 -10.58
C ALA A 168 -6.54 15.54 -9.57
N LYS A 169 -6.37 15.33 -8.26
CA LYS A 169 -7.07 16.06 -7.19
C LYS A 169 -6.66 17.53 -7.18
N THR A 170 -5.36 17.79 -7.35
CA THR A 170 -4.85 19.15 -7.58
C THR A 170 -5.49 19.79 -8.81
N SER A 171 -5.73 18.99 -9.85
CA SER A 171 -6.30 19.45 -11.12
C SER A 171 -7.80 19.71 -11.03
N LEU A 172 -8.53 18.91 -10.23
CA LEU A 172 -9.91 19.15 -9.83
C LEU A 172 -10.02 20.52 -9.16
N ASP A 173 -9.24 20.77 -8.12
CA ASP A 173 -9.31 22.02 -7.37
C ASP A 173 -8.97 23.24 -8.22
N GLN A 174 -7.93 23.13 -9.06
CA GLN A 174 -7.59 24.17 -10.03
C GLN A 174 -8.73 24.41 -11.03
N SER A 175 -9.34 23.35 -11.55
CA SER A 175 -10.42 23.46 -12.53
C SER A 175 -11.67 24.14 -11.96
N LEU A 176 -11.96 23.91 -10.69
CA LEU A 176 -13.04 24.56 -9.96
C LEU A 176 -12.71 26.04 -9.72
N LEU A 177 -11.49 26.34 -9.25
CA LEU A 177 -11.01 27.70 -8.97
C LEU A 177 -11.10 28.63 -10.18
N VAL A 178 -10.78 28.12 -11.38
CA VAL A 178 -10.85 28.93 -12.63
C VAL A 178 -12.02 28.57 -13.53
N SER A 179 -13.00 27.80 -13.05
CA SER A 179 -14.18 27.36 -13.80
C SER A 179 -13.85 26.74 -15.17
N ASN A 180 -12.77 25.95 -15.24
CA ASN A 180 -12.29 25.32 -16.48
C ASN A 180 -12.84 23.90 -16.64
N VAL A 181 -13.92 23.78 -17.41
CA VAL A 181 -14.62 22.51 -17.62
C VAL A 181 -13.81 21.48 -18.40
N SER A 182 -12.95 21.93 -19.32
CA SER A 182 -12.09 21.00 -20.07
C SER A 182 -11.07 20.34 -19.13
N LEU A 183 -10.48 21.12 -18.23
CA LEU A 183 -9.57 20.60 -17.21
C LEU A 183 -10.28 19.66 -16.23
N LEU A 184 -11.49 20.03 -15.77
CA LEU A 184 -12.31 19.20 -14.89
C LEU A 184 -12.63 17.85 -15.54
N SER A 185 -13.09 17.88 -16.80
CA SER A 185 -13.45 16.67 -17.56
C SER A 185 -12.25 15.76 -17.77
N ASP A 186 -11.07 16.33 -18.05
CA ASP A 186 -9.85 15.54 -18.23
C ASP A 186 -9.37 14.93 -16.92
N ALA A 187 -9.49 15.64 -15.79
CA ALA A 187 -9.15 15.13 -14.48
C ALA A 187 -10.00 13.91 -14.11
N TYR A 188 -11.34 13.99 -14.24
CA TYR A 188 -12.22 12.85 -14.00
C TYR A 188 -11.95 11.68 -14.96
N ARG A 189 -11.72 11.98 -16.25
CA ARG A 189 -11.35 10.94 -17.23
C ARG A 189 -10.10 10.17 -16.79
N ARG A 190 -9.04 10.86 -16.37
CA ARG A 190 -7.80 10.22 -15.89
C ARG A 190 -8.01 9.38 -14.65
N VAL A 191 -8.82 9.88 -13.70
CA VAL A 191 -9.19 9.12 -12.50
C VAL A 191 -9.91 7.84 -12.91
N HIS A 192 -10.97 7.92 -13.72
CA HIS A 192 -11.73 6.74 -14.15
C HIS A 192 -10.91 5.76 -15.01
N ASP A 193 -10.00 6.25 -15.84
CA ASP A 193 -9.07 5.42 -16.61
C ASP A 193 -8.06 4.67 -15.70
N THR A 194 -7.84 5.17 -14.48
CA THR A 194 -6.93 4.56 -13.49
C THR A 194 -7.65 3.61 -12.53
N ILE A 195 -8.94 3.85 -12.24
CA ILE A 195 -9.77 2.96 -11.40
C ILE A 195 -10.21 1.75 -12.23
N VAL A 196 -9.24 0.88 -12.53
CA VAL A 196 -9.45 -0.34 -13.31
C VAL A 196 -8.67 -1.50 -12.70
N VAL A 197 -9.25 -2.69 -12.79
CA VAL A 197 -8.54 -3.94 -12.48
C VAL A 197 -7.51 -4.20 -13.59
N GLN A 198 -6.27 -4.48 -13.20
CA GLN A 198 -5.16 -4.76 -14.10
C GLN A 198 -5.28 -6.18 -14.68
N GLU A 199 -6.17 -6.34 -15.66
CA GLU A 199 -6.36 -7.61 -16.37
C GLU A 199 -5.19 -7.89 -17.33
N ASN A 200 -4.59 -9.08 -17.24
CA ASN A 200 -3.56 -9.58 -18.19
C ASN A 200 -2.21 -8.84 -18.20
N ILE A 201 -1.83 -8.18 -17.10
CA ILE A 201 -0.55 -7.47 -16.98
C ILE A 201 0.42 -8.32 -16.16
N SER A 202 1.73 -8.16 -16.41
CA SER A 202 2.79 -8.78 -15.60
C SER A 202 2.54 -8.58 -14.10
N THR A 203 3.05 -9.47 -13.25
CA THR A 203 3.09 -9.32 -11.79
C THR A 203 3.76 -8.02 -11.29
N MET A 204 4.30 -7.21 -12.20
CA MET A 204 4.88 -5.89 -11.95
C MET A 204 3.94 -4.71 -12.27
N ALA A 205 2.64 -4.94 -12.46
CA ALA A 205 1.67 -3.88 -12.75
C ALA A 205 1.34 -3.07 -11.48
N ASP A 206 1.25 -1.75 -11.61
CA ASP A 206 0.74 -0.89 -10.55
C ASP A 206 -0.79 -0.74 -10.68
N GLY A 207 -1.49 -0.58 -9.56
CA GLY A 207 -2.95 -0.49 -9.47
C GLY A 207 -3.62 -1.73 -8.88
N ILE A 208 -4.94 -1.81 -9.06
CA ILE A 208 -5.80 -2.86 -8.50
C ILE A 208 -5.57 -4.18 -9.25
N GLN A 209 -5.21 -5.22 -8.52
CA GLN A 209 -5.01 -6.57 -9.07
C GLN A 209 -6.33 -7.37 -9.07
N PRO A 210 -6.46 -8.41 -9.91
CA PRO A 210 -7.68 -9.21 -9.99
C PRO A 210 -8.06 -9.96 -8.69
N ASP A 211 -7.13 -10.13 -7.76
CA ASP A 211 -7.35 -10.76 -6.45
C ASP A 211 -7.72 -9.75 -5.34
N GLY A 212 -7.88 -8.47 -5.67
CA GLY A 212 -8.17 -7.40 -4.71
C GLY A 212 -6.94 -6.82 -4.01
N SER A 213 -5.73 -7.30 -4.32
CA SER A 213 -4.52 -6.63 -3.87
C SER A 213 -4.31 -5.31 -4.63
N PHE A 214 -3.54 -4.40 -4.04
CA PHE A 214 -3.11 -3.17 -4.68
C PHE A 214 -1.59 -3.17 -4.77
N SER A 215 -1.10 -2.96 -5.98
CA SER A 215 0.32 -2.91 -6.26
C SER A 215 0.80 -1.50 -6.58
N GLN A 216 1.98 -1.14 -6.09
CA GLN A 216 2.67 0.10 -6.43
C GLN A 216 4.17 -0.18 -6.57
N TYR A 217 4.91 0.66 -7.31
CA TYR A 217 6.35 0.51 -7.50
C TYR A 217 6.74 -0.81 -8.16
N ARG A 218 6.09 -1.10 -9.29
CA ARG A 218 6.34 -2.27 -10.13
C ARG A 218 5.87 -3.56 -9.47
N GLY A 219 4.65 -3.57 -8.93
CA GLY A 219 4.02 -4.79 -8.43
C GLY A 219 4.21 -5.08 -6.93
N LEU A 220 4.65 -4.13 -6.11
CA LEU A 220 4.80 -4.36 -4.67
C LEU A 220 3.46 -4.20 -3.95
N LEU A 221 3.14 -5.14 -3.07
CA LEU A 221 1.94 -5.08 -2.21
C LEU A 221 1.93 -3.78 -1.39
N TYR A 222 0.86 -3.00 -1.55
CA TYR A 222 0.76 -1.66 -1.00
C TYR A 222 -0.65 -1.25 -0.56
N ASN A 223 -1.56 -2.22 -0.36
CA ASN A 223 -2.94 -1.98 0.10
C ASN A 223 -3.04 -1.05 1.31
N GLY A 224 -2.16 -1.22 2.30
CA GLY A 224 -2.17 -0.48 3.56
C GLY A 224 -1.54 0.91 3.49
N ASN A 225 -1.19 1.39 2.29
CA ASN A 225 -0.60 2.72 2.09
C ASN A 225 -0.99 3.31 0.73
N TYR A 226 -0.24 3.10 -0.37
CA TYR A 226 -0.64 3.66 -1.67
C TYR A 226 -2.03 3.18 -2.12
N GLY A 227 -2.41 1.93 -1.84
CA GLY A 227 -3.77 1.46 -2.11
C GLY A 227 -4.83 2.11 -1.22
N ASN A 228 -4.44 2.52 -0.01
CA ASN A 228 -5.28 3.25 0.93
C ASN A 228 -5.48 4.70 0.47
N ASP A 229 -4.41 5.39 0.11
CA ASP A 229 -4.45 6.75 -0.47
C ASP A 229 -5.29 6.75 -1.75
N PHE A 230 -5.06 5.76 -2.63
CA PHE A 230 -5.87 5.56 -3.83
C PHE A 230 -7.36 5.39 -3.51
N SER A 231 -7.70 4.57 -2.51
CA SER A 231 -9.09 4.37 -2.08
C SER A 231 -9.70 5.66 -1.54
N ASN A 232 -8.98 6.38 -0.68
CA ASN A 232 -9.43 7.64 -0.08
C ASN A 232 -9.63 8.74 -1.13
N ASP A 233 -8.75 8.84 -2.13
CA ASP A 233 -8.93 9.78 -3.22
C ASP A 233 -10.17 9.46 -4.06
N ILE A 234 -10.46 8.16 -4.33
CA ILE A 234 -11.70 7.78 -5.01
C ILE A 234 -12.92 8.24 -4.22
N LEU A 235 -12.91 8.10 -2.89
CA LEU A 235 -14.00 8.60 -2.05
C LEU A 235 -14.18 10.11 -2.23
N ILE A 236 -13.07 10.89 -2.27
CA ILE A 236 -13.09 12.34 -2.50
C ILE A 236 -13.70 12.67 -3.87
N PHE A 237 -13.24 11.99 -4.92
CA PHE A 237 -13.70 12.25 -6.28
C PHE A 237 -15.18 11.91 -6.47
N GLU A 238 -15.58 10.72 -6.04
CA GLU A 238 -16.85 10.11 -6.44
C GLU A 238 -18.03 10.57 -5.58
N THR A 239 -17.81 10.89 -4.31
CA THR A 239 -18.86 11.53 -3.49
C THR A 239 -19.15 12.96 -3.94
N ALA A 240 -18.15 13.68 -4.47
CA ALA A 240 -18.36 15.02 -5.03
C ALA A 240 -19.26 15.00 -6.28
N VAL A 241 -19.16 13.98 -7.13
CA VAL A 241 -19.89 13.89 -8.41
C VAL A 241 -21.17 13.06 -8.36
N ALA A 242 -21.57 12.56 -7.20
CA ALA A 242 -22.76 11.74 -7.05
C ALA A 242 -24.00 12.39 -7.69
N GLY A 243 -24.62 11.69 -8.65
CA GLY A 243 -25.80 12.17 -9.38
C GLY A 243 -25.54 13.18 -10.50
N THR A 244 -24.28 13.48 -10.82
CA THR A 244 -23.88 14.37 -11.92
C THR A 244 -23.43 13.58 -13.15
N SER A 245 -23.22 14.27 -14.27
CA SER A 245 -22.64 13.68 -15.50
C SER A 245 -21.18 13.23 -15.37
N PHE A 246 -20.49 13.58 -14.28
CA PHE A 246 -19.10 13.20 -14.00
C PHE A 246 -18.95 11.93 -13.15
N ALA A 247 -20.05 11.30 -12.75
CA ALA A 247 -20.02 10.10 -11.90
C ALA A 247 -19.38 8.89 -12.61
N ALA A 248 -18.63 8.07 -11.85
CA ALA A 248 -18.04 6.85 -12.35
C ALA A 248 -19.06 5.87 -12.95
N GLY A 249 -18.66 5.26 -14.08
CA GLY A 249 -19.37 4.15 -14.71
C GLY A 249 -19.09 2.80 -14.02
N GLY A 250 -19.83 1.77 -14.43
CA GLY A 250 -19.81 0.45 -13.75
C GLY A 250 -18.44 -0.23 -13.65
N LYS A 251 -17.52 0.02 -14.59
CA LYS A 251 -16.15 -0.55 -14.54
C LYS A 251 -15.34 -0.03 -13.34
N ALA A 252 -15.34 1.30 -13.14
CA ALA A 252 -14.64 1.91 -12.02
C ALA A 252 -15.26 1.52 -10.67
N ARG A 253 -16.59 1.40 -10.62
CA ARG A 253 -17.30 0.90 -9.43
C ARG A 253 -16.87 -0.52 -9.08
N ALA A 254 -16.92 -1.44 -10.04
CA ALA A 254 -16.51 -2.83 -9.83
C ALA A 254 -15.03 -2.95 -9.43
N ALA A 255 -14.15 -2.10 -9.96
CA ALA A 255 -12.75 -2.07 -9.58
C ALA A 255 -12.56 -1.61 -8.12
N LEU A 256 -13.25 -0.55 -7.67
CA LEU A 256 -13.20 -0.14 -6.26
C LEU A 256 -13.79 -1.21 -5.34
N GLU A 257 -14.86 -1.88 -5.74
CA GLU A 257 -15.45 -3.00 -4.99
C GLU A 257 -14.43 -4.13 -4.84
N THR A 258 -13.72 -4.48 -5.91
CA THR A 258 -12.64 -5.49 -5.90
C THR A 258 -11.54 -5.11 -4.91
N LEU A 259 -11.08 -3.85 -4.96
CA LEU A 259 -10.06 -3.34 -4.04
C LEU A 259 -10.55 -3.35 -2.58
N THR A 260 -11.79 -2.93 -2.34
CA THR A 260 -12.38 -2.86 -1.00
C THR A 260 -12.56 -4.26 -0.40
N ASP A 261 -13.00 -5.22 -1.22
CA ASP A 261 -13.15 -6.61 -0.81
C ASP A 261 -11.81 -7.28 -0.50
N GLY A 262 -10.71 -6.85 -1.12
CA GLY A 262 -9.36 -7.25 -0.75
C GLY A 262 -8.86 -6.56 0.51
N ASN A 263 -9.01 -5.23 0.59
CA ASN A 263 -8.54 -4.41 1.72
C ASN A 263 -9.10 -4.87 3.07
N ARG A 264 -10.36 -5.32 3.12
CA ARG A 264 -10.97 -5.83 4.38
C ARG A 264 -10.15 -6.94 5.02
N TRP A 265 -9.50 -7.80 4.23
CA TRP A 265 -8.67 -8.86 4.75
C TRP A 265 -7.38 -8.34 5.36
N MET A 266 -6.86 -7.20 4.93
CA MET A 266 -5.56 -6.67 5.37
C MET A 266 -5.67 -5.66 6.54
N ILE A 267 -6.89 -5.37 6.99
CA ILE A 267 -7.14 -4.40 8.06
C ILE A 267 -7.18 -5.08 9.43
N THR A 268 -6.56 -4.45 10.42
CA THR A 268 -6.72 -4.75 11.86
C THR A 268 -6.88 -3.45 12.65
N PHE A 269 -7.50 -3.50 13.83
CA PHE A 269 -7.97 -2.29 14.52
C PHE A 269 -6.98 -1.67 15.52
N ASP A 270 -6.02 -2.43 16.01
CA ASP A 270 -5.06 -1.96 17.02
C ASP A 270 -3.67 -1.83 16.39
N VAL A 271 -2.96 -0.74 16.69
CA VAL A 271 -1.54 -0.54 16.33
C VAL A 271 -0.64 -1.67 16.86
N GLU A 272 -1.02 -2.32 17.96
CA GLU A 272 -0.35 -3.52 18.46
C GLU A 272 -0.66 -4.77 17.62
N THR A 273 -1.73 -4.73 16.81
CA THR A 273 -2.20 -5.81 15.92
C THR A 273 -2.09 -5.47 14.43
N GLN A 274 -1.54 -4.30 14.08
CA GLN A 274 -1.47 -3.83 12.70
C GLN A 274 -0.68 -4.82 11.84
N ASP A 275 -1.26 -5.25 10.72
CA ASP A 275 -0.45 -5.94 9.72
C ASP A 275 0.38 -4.88 8.97
N PHE A 276 1.69 -4.95 9.18
CA PHE A 276 2.65 -4.06 8.56
C PHE A 276 3.09 -4.52 7.17
N SER A 277 2.79 -5.76 6.79
CA SER A 277 3.13 -6.33 5.48
C SER A 277 2.59 -5.50 4.29
N PRO A 278 1.34 -5.00 4.29
CA PRO A 278 0.80 -4.22 3.17
C PRO A 278 1.16 -2.72 3.22
N VAL A 279 1.91 -2.25 4.21
CA VAL A 279 2.26 -0.81 4.40
C VAL A 279 3.52 -0.41 3.62
N GLY A 280 4.33 -1.40 3.24
CA GLY A 280 5.59 -1.22 2.50
C GLY A 280 6.61 -0.41 3.30
N ARG A 281 7.36 0.49 2.65
CA ARG A 281 8.43 1.26 3.33
C ARG A 281 7.99 2.09 4.55
N PHE A 282 6.70 2.37 4.71
CA PHE A 282 6.21 3.20 5.82
C PHE A 282 6.19 2.47 7.17
N ILE A 283 6.56 1.17 7.20
CA ILE A 283 6.92 0.49 8.45
C ILE A 283 8.08 1.18 9.20
N SER A 284 8.90 1.97 8.50
CA SER A 284 9.96 2.77 9.12
C SER A 284 9.52 4.16 9.57
N SER A 285 8.25 4.52 9.41
CA SER A 285 7.70 5.80 9.87
C SER A 285 7.23 5.69 11.33
N PRO A 286 7.66 6.59 12.22
CA PRO A 286 7.12 6.68 13.58
C PRO A 286 5.59 6.77 13.58
N VAL A 287 4.94 6.04 14.49
CA VAL A 287 3.48 6.11 14.68
C VAL A 287 3.02 7.54 14.98
N ALA A 288 3.85 8.32 15.69
CA ALA A 288 3.58 9.71 16.03
C ALA A 288 3.46 10.63 14.80
N ASP A 289 3.99 10.23 13.64
CA ASP A 289 3.94 11.03 12.41
C ASP A 289 2.58 10.91 11.69
N GLY A 290 1.65 10.10 12.22
CA GLY A 290 0.29 9.94 11.67
C GLY A 290 0.25 9.35 10.26
N GLN A 291 1.30 8.62 9.85
CA GLN A 291 1.41 8.00 8.54
C GLN A 291 0.68 6.64 8.49
N ALA A 292 0.80 5.90 7.39
CA ALA A 292 0.22 4.57 7.23
C ALA A 292 0.57 3.55 8.35
N SER A 293 1.68 3.75 9.08
CA SER A 293 2.03 2.96 10.27
C SER A 293 1.23 3.28 11.53
N SER A 294 0.42 4.33 11.52
CA SER A 294 -0.38 4.80 12.66
C SER A 294 -1.82 4.28 12.68
N GLY A 295 -2.28 3.70 11.57
CA GLY A 295 -3.60 3.08 11.46
C GLY A 295 -4.11 3.03 10.03
N ILE A 296 -5.40 2.74 9.90
CA ILE A 296 -6.08 2.53 8.60
C ILE A 296 -6.30 3.85 7.86
N LEU A 297 -6.55 4.95 8.59
CA LEU A 297 -6.77 6.29 8.02
C LEU A 297 -7.87 6.34 6.94
N VAL A 298 -8.96 5.58 7.13
CA VAL A 298 -10.15 5.58 6.26
C VAL A 298 -11.35 6.13 7.01
N ASN A 299 -12.12 6.99 6.35
CA ASN A 299 -13.39 7.46 6.87
C ASN A 299 -14.52 6.49 6.47
N PHE A 300 -14.84 5.54 7.36
CA PHE A 300 -15.87 4.53 7.07
C PHE A 300 -17.25 5.13 6.77
N SER A 301 -17.63 6.25 7.39
CA SER A 301 -18.91 6.91 7.08
C SER A 301 -18.96 7.42 5.64
N ARG A 302 -17.83 7.89 5.08
CA ARG A 302 -17.73 8.28 3.67
C ARG A 302 -17.79 7.06 2.74
N VAL A 303 -17.22 5.93 3.15
CA VAL A 303 -17.32 4.68 2.39
C VAL A 303 -18.78 4.19 2.35
N GLU A 304 -19.49 4.25 3.47
CA GLU A 304 -20.92 3.92 3.56
C GLU A 304 -21.74 4.84 2.65
N GLU A 305 -21.53 6.16 2.71
CA GLU A 305 -22.19 7.15 1.86
C GLU A 305 -22.01 6.82 0.37
N LEU A 306 -20.78 6.55 -0.07
CA LEU A 306 -20.51 6.18 -1.46
C LEU A 306 -21.17 4.85 -1.82
N GLY A 307 -21.14 3.87 -0.91
CA GLY A 307 -21.79 2.58 -1.06
C GLY A 307 -23.29 2.71 -1.30
N GLU A 308 -23.99 3.53 -0.51
CA GLU A 308 -25.41 3.82 -0.70
C GLU A 308 -25.68 4.50 -2.04
N GLN A 309 -24.87 5.51 -2.41
CA GLN A 309 -25.01 6.23 -3.68
C GLN A 309 -24.81 5.32 -4.89
N TRP A 310 -23.92 4.34 -4.79
CA TRP A 310 -23.64 3.38 -5.84
C TRP A 310 -24.53 2.14 -5.81
N ASN A 311 -25.31 1.96 -4.74
CA ASN A 311 -26.03 0.72 -4.43
C ASN A 311 -25.06 -0.48 -4.40
N SER A 312 -23.94 -0.32 -3.69
CA SER A 312 -22.88 -1.31 -3.54
C SER A 312 -22.92 -1.95 -2.15
N ASP A 313 -23.40 -3.20 -2.10
CA ASP A 313 -23.39 -3.99 -0.87
C ASP A 313 -21.95 -4.20 -0.34
N VAL A 314 -20.95 -4.25 -1.22
CA VAL A 314 -19.55 -4.44 -0.83
C VAL A 314 -19.06 -3.27 0.01
N LEU A 315 -19.26 -2.03 -0.46
CA LEU A 315 -18.84 -0.83 0.26
C LEU A 315 -19.63 -0.62 1.55
N VAL A 316 -20.96 -0.83 1.52
CA VAL A 316 -21.82 -0.70 2.70
C VAL A 316 -21.45 -1.74 3.76
N ASN A 317 -21.28 -3.01 3.39
CA ASN A 317 -20.89 -4.07 4.33
C ASN A 317 -19.48 -3.83 4.88
N PHE A 318 -18.56 -3.35 4.05
CA PHE A 318 -17.23 -2.96 4.51
C PHE A 318 -17.32 -1.86 5.58
N ALA A 319 -17.98 -0.74 5.29
CA ALA A 319 -18.08 0.36 6.24
C ALA A 319 -18.76 -0.05 7.56
N THR A 320 -19.89 -0.75 7.48
CA THR A 320 -20.69 -1.14 8.65
C THR A 320 -19.99 -2.19 9.52
N SER A 321 -19.37 -3.20 8.91
CA SER A 321 -18.64 -4.24 9.67
C SER A 321 -17.38 -3.70 10.35
N PHE A 322 -16.71 -2.70 9.76
CA PHE A 322 -15.52 -2.08 10.33
C PHE A 322 -15.82 -0.91 11.29
N SER A 323 -17.07 -0.46 11.38
CA SER A 323 -17.49 0.55 12.37
C SER A 323 -17.67 -0.02 13.78
N SER A 324 -17.67 -1.35 13.93
CA SER A 324 -17.79 -2.03 15.22
C SER A 324 -16.42 -2.18 15.89
N ASN A 325 -16.31 -1.74 17.15
CA ASN A 325 -15.07 -1.90 17.91
C ASN A 325 -14.84 -3.38 18.26
N THR A 326 -13.63 -3.89 18.03
CA THR A 326 -13.27 -5.28 18.37
C THR A 326 -11.96 -5.31 19.16
N THR A 327 -11.82 -6.29 20.04
CA THR A 327 -10.62 -6.47 20.89
C THR A 327 -9.68 -7.56 20.37
N ASN A 328 -9.88 -8.03 19.13
CA ASN A 328 -9.11 -9.10 18.54
C ASN A 328 -8.71 -8.74 17.09
N ALA A 329 -7.85 -9.56 16.50
CA ALA A 329 -7.33 -9.29 15.16
C ALA A 329 -8.37 -9.49 14.04
N ASN A 330 -9.54 -10.06 14.29
CA ASN A 330 -10.55 -10.36 13.26
C ASN A 330 -11.46 -9.15 13.01
N ALA A 331 -10.85 -8.08 12.51
CA ALA A 331 -11.59 -6.90 12.10
C ALA A 331 -12.66 -7.25 11.07
N GLY A 332 -13.82 -6.57 11.14
CA GLY A 332 -14.96 -6.84 10.26
C GLY A 332 -15.64 -8.20 10.45
N GLY A 333 -15.28 -8.98 11.48
CA GLY A 333 -15.84 -10.32 11.69
C GLY A 333 -15.41 -11.35 10.64
N LEU A 334 -14.31 -11.07 9.92
CA LEU A 334 -13.80 -11.94 8.87
C LEU A 334 -13.21 -13.22 9.46
N LEU A 335 -13.58 -14.37 8.89
CA LEU A 335 -13.07 -15.70 9.22
C LEU A 335 -12.75 -16.43 7.92
N GLY A 336 -11.62 -17.12 7.88
CA GLY A 336 -11.16 -17.93 6.76
C GLY A 336 -9.79 -17.52 6.24
N ASN A 337 -9.51 -17.94 5.02
CA ASN A 337 -8.24 -17.75 4.33
C ASN A 337 -8.47 -16.95 3.05
N CYS A 338 -7.62 -15.96 2.78
CA CYS A 338 -7.64 -15.19 1.55
C CYS A 338 -6.24 -15.14 0.95
N MET A 339 -6.09 -15.65 -0.27
CA MET A 339 -4.82 -15.65 -1.01
C MET A 339 -4.85 -14.56 -2.08
N PHE A 340 -3.86 -13.68 -2.02
CA PHE A 340 -3.55 -12.66 -3.01
C PHE A 340 -2.40 -13.17 -3.89
N TYR A 341 -2.76 -13.95 -4.91
CA TYR A 341 -1.83 -14.64 -5.79
C TYR A 341 -1.00 -13.71 -6.69
N ASN A 342 -1.39 -12.44 -6.87
CA ASN A 342 -0.58 -11.47 -7.59
C ASN A 342 0.64 -10.98 -6.79
N ASN A 343 0.63 -11.12 -5.46
CA ASN A 343 1.69 -10.66 -4.57
C ASN A 343 2.27 -11.75 -3.66
N ASP A 344 1.90 -13.02 -3.88
CA ASP A 344 2.28 -14.16 -3.03
C ASP A 344 2.00 -13.90 -1.54
N TYR A 345 0.85 -13.27 -1.26
CA TYR A 345 0.49 -12.83 0.08
C TYR A 345 -0.81 -13.48 0.53
N MET A 346 -0.84 -14.01 1.75
CA MET A 346 -1.98 -14.72 2.28
C MET A 346 -2.36 -14.14 3.64
N VAL A 347 -3.65 -13.87 3.81
CA VAL A 347 -4.23 -13.51 5.10
C VAL A 347 -5.03 -14.68 5.62
N THR A 348 -4.89 -14.93 6.92
CA THR A 348 -5.72 -15.91 7.63
C THR A 348 -6.35 -15.29 8.85
N ARG A 349 -7.65 -15.52 9.00
CA ARG A 349 -8.47 -15.04 10.11
C ARG A 349 -9.18 -16.26 10.70
N ASP A 350 -9.05 -16.47 12.00
CA ASP A 350 -9.73 -17.56 12.70
C ASP A 350 -10.28 -17.06 14.04
N LYS A 351 -11.32 -17.70 14.58
CA LYS A 351 -11.88 -17.42 15.91
C LYS A 351 -10.82 -17.44 17.02
N HIS A 352 -9.70 -18.12 16.79
CA HIS A 352 -8.56 -18.18 17.70
C HIS A 352 -7.24 -17.61 17.12
N GLY A 353 -7.25 -17.13 15.87
CA GLY A 353 -6.10 -16.57 15.16
C GLY A 353 -5.22 -17.65 14.48
N PHE A 354 -4.94 -17.41 13.20
CA PHE A 354 -3.95 -18.04 12.30
C PHE A 354 -3.81 -19.58 12.26
N PHE A 355 -4.13 -20.11 11.07
CA PHE A 355 -3.93 -21.44 10.47
C PHE A 355 -4.39 -22.68 11.24
N LEU A 356 -4.99 -23.63 10.50
CA LEU A 356 -5.80 -24.77 10.94
C LEU A 356 -7.07 -24.39 11.73
N GLU A 357 -8.12 -25.21 11.61
CA GLU A 357 -9.46 -24.96 12.19
C GLU A 357 -9.48 -24.87 13.74
N ASP A 358 -8.36 -25.23 14.39
CA ASP A 358 -8.15 -25.17 15.84
C ASP A 358 -7.29 -23.99 16.34
N GLY A 359 -6.87 -23.10 15.43
CA GLY A 359 -5.94 -22.02 15.71
C GLY A 359 -4.53 -22.54 16.05
N VAL A 360 -4.00 -23.40 15.18
CA VAL A 360 -2.66 -24.01 15.27
C VAL A 360 -1.93 -23.82 13.95
N GLN A 361 -0.94 -22.94 13.92
CA GLN A 361 -0.12 -22.78 12.72
C GLN A 361 0.91 -23.91 12.63
N TYR A 362 0.92 -24.65 11.51
CA TYR A 362 1.92 -25.67 11.23
C TYR A 362 2.88 -25.17 10.14
N VAL A 363 4.17 -25.13 10.45
CA VAL A 363 5.21 -24.67 9.54
C VAL A 363 6.04 -25.86 9.10
N MET A 364 6.21 -26.02 7.78
CA MET A 364 7.01 -27.06 7.15
C MET A 364 8.08 -26.39 6.29
N VAL A 365 9.34 -26.77 6.47
CA VAL A 365 10.45 -26.28 5.67
C VAL A 365 11.28 -27.47 5.20
N ALA A 366 11.32 -27.66 3.90
CA ALA A 366 12.11 -28.70 3.25
C ALA A 366 13.24 -28.11 2.39
N ASN A 367 14.11 -29.00 1.91
CA ASN A 367 15.10 -28.70 0.87
C ASN A 367 16.01 -27.49 1.18
N ILE A 368 16.42 -27.37 2.44
CA ILE A 368 17.27 -26.25 2.86
C ILE A 368 18.64 -26.44 2.20
N SER A 369 19.19 -25.35 1.65
CA SER A 369 20.50 -25.36 1.01
C SER A 369 21.18 -24.00 1.16
N SER A 370 22.51 -24.00 1.09
CA SER A 370 23.31 -22.78 1.12
C SER A 370 24.44 -22.90 0.10
N LYS A 371 24.79 -21.77 -0.53
CA LYS A 371 25.95 -21.65 -1.43
C LYS A 371 27.20 -21.12 -0.71
N THR A 372 27.09 -20.89 0.60
CA THR A 372 28.17 -20.36 1.44
C THR A 372 28.35 -21.25 2.67
N ASP A 373 29.51 -21.14 3.32
CA ASP A 373 29.80 -21.83 4.58
C ASP A 373 29.22 -21.09 5.81
N ALA A 374 28.40 -20.06 5.58
CA ALA A 374 27.74 -19.36 6.68
C ALA A 374 26.73 -20.30 7.36
N PRO A 375 26.62 -20.28 8.71
CA PRO A 375 25.62 -21.06 9.42
C PRO A 375 24.21 -20.67 8.97
N VAL A 376 23.35 -21.67 8.76
CA VAL A 376 21.97 -21.49 8.31
C VAL A 376 21.03 -21.64 9.51
N PHE A 377 20.13 -20.67 9.66
CA PHE A 377 19.16 -20.64 10.75
C PHE A 377 17.75 -20.41 10.22
N SER A 378 16.76 -21.07 10.82
CA SER A 378 15.36 -20.64 10.73
C SER A 378 15.00 -19.91 12.02
N VAL A 379 14.64 -18.63 11.92
CA VAL A 379 14.11 -17.87 13.04
C VAL A 379 12.67 -18.33 13.25
N LEU A 380 12.41 -19.00 14.37
CA LEU A 380 11.06 -19.49 14.70
C LEU A 380 10.18 -18.34 15.16
N ASP A 381 10.77 -17.42 15.94
CA ASP A 381 10.08 -16.21 16.39
C ASP A 381 11.09 -15.15 16.86
N GLN A 382 10.69 -13.88 16.72
CA GLN A 382 11.39 -12.73 17.27
C GLN A 382 10.36 -11.68 17.70
N ARG A 383 10.08 -11.59 19.01
CA ARG A 383 9.05 -10.70 19.55
C ARG A 383 9.59 -9.74 20.57
N ARG A 384 8.93 -8.59 20.69
CA ARG A 384 9.11 -7.71 21.84
C ARG A 384 8.74 -8.45 23.13
N PHE A 385 9.67 -8.55 24.06
CA PHE A 385 9.49 -9.27 25.31
C PHE A 385 8.92 -8.35 26.38
N ARG A 386 7.74 -8.70 26.91
CA ARG A 386 7.05 -7.98 28.00
C ARG A 386 6.73 -8.89 29.22
N GLY A 387 7.24 -10.13 29.23
CA GLY A 387 6.86 -11.17 30.22
C GLY A 387 7.87 -11.38 31.35
N PRO A 388 7.52 -12.17 32.38
CA PRO A 388 8.42 -12.47 33.50
C PRO A 388 9.42 -13.59 33.19
N ASN A 389 9.08 -14.54 32.32
CA ASN A 389 9.91 -15.71 31.98
C ASN A 389 9.50 -16.36 30.65
N VAL A 390 10.27 -17.35 30.19
CA VAL A 390 9.95 -18.22 29.05
C VAL A 390 10.04 -19.68 29.50
N PRO A 391 8.93 -20.43 29.60
CA PRO A 391 8.97 -21.84 29.98
C PRO A 391 9.43 -22.73 28.81
N VAL A 392 10.35 -23.67 29.09
CA VAL A 392 10.79 -24.72 28.15
C VAL A 392 10.58 -26.07 28.81
N ASN A 393 9.86 -26.99 28.16
CA ASN A 393 9.49 -28.30 28.72
C ASN A 393 8.80 -28.21 30.11
N GLY A 394 8.04 -27.15 30.36
CA GLY A 394 7.36 -26.90 31.63
C GLY A 394 8.26 -26.39 32.76
N MET A 395 9.54 -26.16 32.49
CA MET A 395 10.46 -25.50 33.43
C MET A 395 10.62 -24.03 33.06
N GLY A 396 10.51 -23.12 34.03
CA GLY A 396 10.78 -21.70 33.82
C GLY A 396 12.27 -21.47 33.53
N THR A 397 12.58 -20.91 32.37
CA THR A 397 13.94 -20.49 32.01
C THR A 397 14.07 -18.97 32.14
N VAL A 398 15.15 -18.52 32.76
CA VAL A 398 15.55 -17.10 32.78
C VAL A 398 16.39 -16.85 31.54
N GLY A 399 15.90 -15.99 30.63
CA GLY A 399 16.64 -15.60 29.44
C GLY A 399 17.90 -14.81 29.80
N GLY A 400 18.99 -15.05 29.07
CA GLY A 400 20.18 -14.19 29.12
C GLY A 400 19.95 -12.90 28.34
N THR A 401 20.49 -11.78 28.82
CA THR A 401 20.45 -10.50 28.12
C THR A 401 21.26 -10.58 26.83
N LEU A 402 20.60 -10.40 25.68
CA LEU A 402 21.29 -10.20 24.41
C LEU A 402 21.70 -8.72 24.34
N GLN A 403 22.96 -8.41 24.66
CA GLN A 403 23.54 -7.11 24.36
C GLN A 403 23.77 -7.06 22.84
N THR A 404 23.00 -6.23 22.14
CA THR A 404 23.29 -5.93 20.73
C THR A 404 24.67 -5.26 20.64
N PRO A 405 25.53 -5.62 19.67
CA PRO A 405 26.70 -4.83 19.36
C PRO A 405 26.26 -3.38 19.07
N THR A 406 27.12 -2.43 19.45
CA THR A 406 27.06 -1.00 19.08
C THR A 406 26.50 -0.84 17.66
N PRO A 407 25.54 0.07 17.43
CA PRO A 407 24.80 0.13 16.17
C PRO A 407 25.75 0.21 14.97
N CYS A 408 25.77 -0.85 14.15
CA CYS A 408 26.35 -0.78 12.83
C CYS A 408 25.44 0.07 11.96
N GLY A 409 25.74 1.37 11.93
CA GLY A 409 25.18 2.31 10.96
C GLY A 409 23.88 2.96 11.42
N THR A 410 23.91 4.28 11.49
CA THR A 410 22.75 5.12 11.25
C THR A 410 22.19 4.71 9.89
N VAL A 411 21.02 4.07 9.86
CA VAL A 411 20.27 3.92 8.61
C VAL A 411 19.74 5.30 8.27
N THR A 412 20.45 6.03 7.42
CA THR A 412 20.00 7.30 6.80
C THR A 412 18.98 7.02 5.71
N SER A 413 17.87 6.37 6.08
CA SER A 413 16.66 6.33 5.27
C SER A 413 15.46 6.16 6.20
N GLY A 414 14.99 7.28 6.76
CA GLY A 414 13.83 7.34 7.66
C GLY A 414 14.14 8.12 8.92
N ILE A 415 13.32 9.11 9.23
CA ILE A 415 13.55 10.19 10.21
C ILE A 415 13.39 9.64 11.63
N PHE A 416 14.42 9.00 12.17
CA PHE A 416 14.49 8.74 13.62
C PHE A 416 15.91 8.99 14.12
N SER A 417 16.07 10.04 14.93
CA SER A 417 17.32 10.39 15.61
C SER A 417 17.35 9.92 17.07
N GLY A 418 16.30 9.24 17.53
CA GLY A 418 16.19 8.72 18.89
C GLY A 418 16.94 7.40 19.08
N GLN A 419 17.32 7.11 20.32
CA GLN A 419 17.83 5.80 20.73
C GLN A 419 16.78 5.12 21.61
N GLU A 420 16.07 4.14 21.05
CA GLU A 420 15.11 3.31 21.78
C GLU A 420 15.74 1.95 22.10
N THR A 421 15.58 1.47 23.33
CA THR A 421 16.04 0.14 23.74
C THR A 421 14.84 -0.72 24.11
N MET A 422 14.77 -1.92 23.53
CA MET A 422 13.70 -2.87 23.78
C MET A 422 14.25 -4.27 24.02
N ASN A 423 13.61 -5.01 24.93
CA ASN A 423 13.92 -6.42 25.15
C ASN A 423 13.23 -7.26 24.06
N LEU A 424 13.97 -8.21 23.49
CA LEU A 424 13.45 -9.15 22.51
C LEU A 424 13.54 -10.58 23.05
N PHE A 425 12.50 -11.36 22.79
CA PHE A 425 12.56 -12.82 22.81
C PHE A 425 12.88 -13.26 21.38
N ALA A 426 13.89 -14.10 21.22
CA ALA A 426 14.24 -14.68 19.94
C ALA A 426 14.52 -16.17 20.11
N VAL A 427 14.00 -16.97 19.19
CA VAL A 427 14.21 -18.42 19.14
C VAL A 427 14.44 -18.85 17.71
N TRP A 428 15.41 -19.73 17.50
CA TRP A 428 15.82 -20.18 16.17
C TRP A 428 16.26 -21.64 16.18
N LEU A 429 16.19 -22.28 15.01
CA LEU A 429 16.77 -23.58 14.73
C LEU A 429 18.07 -23.40 13.94
N HIS A 430 19.13 -24.10 14.36
CA HIS A 430 20.39 -24.16 13.65
C HIS A 430 20.45 -25.43 12.79
N HIS A 431 20.52 -25.25 11.48
CA HIS A 431 20.54 -26.33 10.50
C HIS A 431 21.93 -26.92 10.34
N LYS A 432 22.23 -27.93 11.16
CA LYS A 432 23.50 -28.69 11.05
C LYS A 432 23.55 -29.58 9.81
N TYR A 433 22.38 -29.99 9.31
CA TYR A 433 22.22 -30.85 8.13
C TYR A 433 21.18 -30.22 7.21
N LEU A 434 21.61 -29.54 6.16
CA LEU A 434 20.71 -28.73 5.32
C LEU A 434 19.67 -29.58 4.57
N SER A 435 19.98 -30.84 4.24
CA SER A 435 19.01 -31.72 3.59
C SER A 435 17.91 -32.26 4.51
N ALA A 436 17.99 -32.03 5.82
CA ALA A 436 16.97 -32.49 6.76
C ALA A 436 15.81 -31.49 6.78
N PRO A 437 14.57 -31.92 6.47
CA PRO A 437 13.41 -31.05 6.63
C PRO A 437 13.16 -30.77 8.12
N ILE A 438 12.50 -29.66 8.40
CA ILE A 438 12.00 -29.32 9.72
C ILE A 438 10.50 -29.06 9.65
N SER A 439 9.83 -29.31 10.77
CA SER A 439 8.48 -28.85 10.99
C SER A 439 8.27 -28.48 12.45
N TYR A 440 7.35 -27.55 12.69
CA TYR A 440 6.95 -27.14 14.03
C TYR A 440 5.53 -26.57 14.03
N ALA A 441 4.86 -26.71 15.16
CA ALA A 441 3.53 -26.16 15.39
C ALA A 441 3.61 -24.96 16.34
N VAL A 442 2.85 -23.92 16.04
CA VAL A 442 2.68 -22.71 16.85
C VAL A 442 1.24 -22.64 17.31
N TYR A 443 1.05 -22.42 18.61
CA TYR A 443 -0.26 -22.33 19.25
C TYR A 443 -0.45 -20.90 19.77
N PRO A 444 -0.90 -19.97 18.92
CA PRO A 444 -1.08 -18.58 19.31
C PRO A 444 -2.22 -18.39 20.32
N ALA A 445 -2.17 -17.25 21.02
CA ALA A 445 -3.29 -16.73 21.83
C ALA A 445 -3.87 -17.67 22.90
N VAL A 446 -3.08 -18.57 23.48
CA VAL A 446 -3.48 -19.46 24.58
C VAL A 446 -2.54 -19.37 25.78
N ASP A 447 -3.07 -19.55 26.99
CA ASP A 447 -2.26 -19.70 28.19
C ASP A 447 -1.52 -21.05 28.21
N TYR A 448 -0.56 -21.22 29.12
CA TYR A 448 0.25 -22.43 29.18
C TYR A 448 -0.54 -23.72 29.46
N GLY A 449 -1.58 -23.66 30.29
CA GLY A 449 -2.43 -24.82 30.60
C GLY A 449 -3.24 -25.23 29.37
N THR A 450 -3.86 -24.26 28.71
CA THR A 450 -4.59 -24.44 27.45
C THR A 450 -3.66 -24.93 26.34
N PHE A 451 -2.44 -24.40 26.24
CA PHE A 451 -1.41 -24.88 25.31
C PHE A 451 -1.09 -26.37 25.54
N ALA A 452 -0.84 -26.77 26.78
CA ALA A 452 -0.49 -28.16 27.10
C ALA A 452 -1.61 -29.13 26.72
N LEU A 453 -2.87 -28.73 26.94
CA LEU A 453 -4.06 -29.49 26.54
C LEU A 453 -4.21 -29.53 25.02
N LYS A 454 -4.21 -28.37 24.35
CA LYS A 454 -4.32 -28.28 22.87
C LYS A 454 -3.26 -29.12 22.17
N ARG A 455 -1.99 -28.95 22.55
CA ARG A 455 -0.88 -29.75 21.99
C ARG A 455 -1.08 -31.25 22.16
N ALA A 456 -1.70 -31.68 23.26
CA ALA A 456 -1.96 -33.10 23.50
C ALA A 456 -3.19 -33.62 22.75
N SER A 457 -4.11 -32.75 22.33
CA SER A 457 -5.32 -33.11 21.61
C SER A 457 -5.27 -32.86 20.10
N THR A 458 -4.26 -32.16 19.59
CA THR A 458 -4.11 -31.85 18.17
C THR A 458 -3.48 -33.04 17.43
N HIS A 459 -4.21 -33.60 16.47
CA HIS A 459 -3.78 -34.74 15.66
C HIS A 459 -3.42 -34.30 14.24
N LEU A 460 -2.12 -34.04 14.03
CA LEU A 460 -1.57 -33.65 12.75
C LEU A 460 -0.57 -34.71 12.26
N THR A 461 -0.79 -35.19 11.04
CA THR A 461 0.07 -36.17 10.38
C THR A 461 0.77 -35.52 9.20
N GLU A 462 2.10 -35.37 9.30
CA GLU A 462 2.95 -34.95 8.19
C GLU A 462 2.99 -36.07 7.14
N ILE A 463 2.35 -35.85 5.99
CA ILE A 463 2.28 -36.82 4.89
C ILE A 463 3.59 -36.79 4.10
N GLN A 464 4.06 -35.59 3.75
CA GLN A 464 5.26 -35.38 2.95
C GLN A 464 5.86 -33.99 3.23
N ASN A 465 7.19 -33.90 3.29
CA ASN A 465 7.92 -32.66 3.54
C ASN A 465 9.29 -32.73 2.87
N ASP A 466 9.28 -32.53 1.55
CA ASP A 466 10.49 -32.62 0.73
C ASP A 466 10.53 -31.50 -0.33
N ALA A 467 11.48 -31.61 -1.27
CA ALA A 467 11.69 -30.61 -2.31
C ALA A 467 10.52 -30.46 -3.30
N SER A 468 9.65 -31.47 -3.40
CA SER A 468 8.56 -31.51 -4.38
C SER A 468 7.20 -31.24 -3.74
N VAL A 469 6.98 -31.72 -2.51
CA VAL A 469 5.67 -31.64 -1.85
C VAL A 469 5.80 -31.31 -0.36
N ASN A 470 4.97 -30.38 0.09
CA ASN A 470 4.58 -30.26 1.50
C ASN A 470 3.12 -30.69 1.66
N ALA A 471 2.86 -31.71 2.46
CA ALA A 471 1.52 -32.23 2.70
C ALA A 471 1.30 -32.58 4.17
N LEU A 472 0.14 -32.17 4.69
CA LEU A 472 -0.26 -32.32 6.09
C LEU A 472 -1.71 -32.78 6.15
N LEU A 473 -2.00 -33.79 6.95
CA LEU A 473 -3.36 -34.18 7.31
C LEU A 473 -3.70 -33.60 8.68
N ASN A 474 -4.82 -32.89 8.77
CA ASN A 474 -5.48 -32.58 10.02
C ASN A 474 -6.59 -33.62 10.26
N GLU A 475 -6.30 -34.59 11.13
CA GLU A 475 -7.18 -35.74 11.39
C GLU A 475 -8.45 -35.32 12.14
N ASP A 476 -8.36 -34.31 13.00
CA ASP A 476 -9.49 -33.83 13.79
C ASP A 476 -10.60 -33.17 12.93
N HIS A 477 -10.22 -32.65 11.75
CA HIS A 477 -11.12 -31.93 10.83
C HIS A 477 -11.29 -32.60 9.46
N TYR A 478 -10.64 -33.75 9.23
CA TYR A 478 -10.65 -34.44 7.94
C TYR A 478 -10.18 -33.55 6.77
N THR A 479 -9.27 -32.62 7.05
CA THR A 479 -8.77 -31.64 6.08
C THR A 479 -7.33 -31.97 5.71
N VAL A 480 -7.06 -32.11 4.41
CA VAL A 480 -5.72 -32.31 3.87
C VAL A 480 -5.20 -31.04 3.22
N PHE A 481 -3.97 -30.68 3.54
CA PHE A 481 -3.24 -29.54 2.99
C PHE A 481 -2.12 -30.07 2.10
N GLY A 482 -1.92 -29.46 0.94
CA GLY A 482 -0.90 -29.85 -0.02
C GLY A 482 -0.37 -28.65 -0.79
N VAL A 483 0.95 -28.53 -0.88
CA VAL A 483 1.66 -27.58 -1.72
C VAL A 483 2.57 -28.37 -2.66
N PHE A 484 2.40 -28.15 -3.96
CA PHE A 484 3.23 -28.73 -5.00
C PHE A 484 4.21 -27.67 -5.51
N TRP A 485 5.49 -27.89 -5.28
CA TRP A 485 6.54 -26.92 -5.66
C TRP A 485 6.97 -27.07 -7.12
N ASP A 486 6.80 -28.28 -7.67
CA ASP A 486 7.10 -28.55 -9.06
C ASP A 486 6.02 -27.94 -9.96
N ALA A 487 6.43 -27.21 -11.00
CA ALA A 487 5.51 -26.55 -11.94
C ALA A 487 4.61 -27.53 -12.72
N ALA A 488 5.01 -28.81 -12.79
CA ALA A 488 4.21 -29.88 -13.37
C ALA A 488 3.15 -30.43 -12.41
N GLY A 489 3.05 -29.89 -11.19
CA GLY A 489 2.29 -30.47 -10.09
C GLY A 489 3.07 -31.60 -9.40
N GLY A 490 2.35 -32.45 -8.67
CA GLY A 490 2.92 -33.59 -7.98
C GLY A 490 1.82 -34.47 -7.42
N SER A 491 2.16 -35.50 -6.64
CA SER A 491 1.13 -36.32 -6.00
C SER A 491 1.58 -36.80 -4.65
N PHE A 492 0.63 -36.97 -3.73
CA PHE A 492 0.86 -37.62 -2.45
C PHE A 492 -0.32 -38.55 -2.13
N THR A 493 -0.07 -39.52 -1.26
CA THR A 493 -1.09 -40.47 -0.79
C THR A 493 -1.15 -40.38 0.72
N PHE A 494 -2.37 -40.37 1.25
CA PHE A 494 -2.61 -40.37 2.69
C PHE A 494 -3.71 -41.37 3.02
N THR A 495 -3.78 -41.77 4.29
CA THR A 495 -4.84 -42.66 4.79
C THR A 495 -5.56 -41.95 5.91
N ASP A 496 -6.86 -41.84 5.76
CA ASP A 496 -7.77 -41.32 6.78
C ASP A 496 -8.56 -42.47 7.41
N GLU A 497 -8.89 -42.37 8.69
CA GLU A 497 -9.60 -43.44 9.40
C GLU A 497 -11.03 -43.68 8.88
N VAL A 498 -11.68 -42.63 8.35
CA VAL A 498 -13.06 -42.66 7.86
C VAL A 498 -13.11 -42.99 6.37
N TYR A 499 -12.26 -42.35 5.57
CA TYR A 499 -12.32 -42.42 4.11
C TYR A 499 -11.31 -43.40 3.49
N GLY A 500 -10.39 -43.96 4.27
CA GLY A 500 -9.36 -44.89 3.81
C GLY A 500 -8.24 -44.21 3.04
N SER A 501 -7.51 -44.97 2.20
CA SER A 501 -6.39 -44.43 1.43
C SER A 501 -6.87 -43.64 0.23
N MET A 502 -6.39 -42.39 0.13
CA MET A 502 -6.70 -41.44 -0.93
C MET A 502 -5.42 -40.91 -1.56
N LYS A 503 -5.50 -40.56 -2.85
CA LYS A 503 -4.40 -39.96 -3.61
C LYS A 503 -4.83 -38.59 -4.14
N ILE A 504 -3.99 -37.59 -3.94
CA ILE A 504 -4.09 -36.27 -4.56
C ILE A 504 -3.03 -36.20 -5.66
N GLU A 505 -3.41 -35.76 -6.85
CA GLU A 505 -2.58 -35.61 -8.06
C GLU A 505 -2.75 -34.23 -8.67
#